data_AF-A0A4P9ZFW5-F1
#
_entry.id   AF-A0A4P9ZFW5-F1
#
_cell.length_a   1.000
_cell.length_b   1.000
_cell.length_c   1.000
_cell.angle_alpha   90.00
_cell.angle_beta   90.00
_cell.angle_gamma   90.00
#
_symmetry.space_group_name_H-M   'P 1'
#
loop_
_entity.id
_entity.type
_entity.pdbx_description
1 polymer ?
#
loop_
_entity_poly.entity_id
_entity_poly.type
_entity_poly.pdbx_seq_one_letter_code
_entity_poly.pdbx_strand_id
1 'polypeptide(L)'
;MAAILASQGPLAIVWLASNYDKKLSKQQFLNTDIISSSSLISQRQLAGKSAGTITLRLSGQLLLGIVRIYLRKTKYLLDDVHEALYKLKNSFKYASGASLGPSITSV
;
A
#
# COMPACT_ATOMS: atom_id res chain seq x y z
N MET A 1 9.03 -11.46 -24.13
CA MET A 1 8.99 -10.93 -22.73
C MET A 1 8.46 -9.50 -22.59
N ALA A 2 8.45 -8.64 -23.63
CA ALA A 2 8.09 -7.22 -23.49
C ALA A 2 6.57 -6.90 -23.49
N ALA A 3 5.71 -7.77 -24.02
CA ALA A 3 4.29 -7.45 -24.21
C ALA A 3 3.41 -7.58 -22.94
N ILE A 4 3.83 -8.35 -21.94
CA ILE A 4 3.07 -8.50 -20.67
C ILE A 4 3.26 -7.27 -19.76
N LEU A 5 4.33 -6.50 -20.00
CA LEU A 5 4.72 -5.30 -19.26
C LEU A 5 4.37 -4.01 -20.01
N ALA A 6 3.24 -3.98 -20.73
CA ALA A 6 2.69 -2.72 -21.22
C ALA A 6 2.65 -1.74 -20.04
N SER A 7 3.34 -0.61 -20.22
CA SER A 7 3.94 0.26 -19.19
C SER A 7 2.96 0.96 -18.23
N GLN A 8 1.69 0.55 -18.21
CA GLN A 8 0.60 1.16 -17.43
C GLN A 8 -0.42 0.14 -16.89
N GLY A 9 -0.14 -1.17 -16.94
CA GLY A 9 -1.06 -2.19 -16.41
C GLY A 9 -0.94 -2.41 -14.89
N PRO A 10 -2.00 -2.84 -14.18
CA PRO A 10 -1.94 -3.18 -12.75
C PRO A 10 -0.89 -4.26 -12.45
N LEU A 11 -0.65 -5.18 -13.39
CA LEU A 11 0.40 -6.20 -13.28
C LEU A 11 1.82 -5.61 -13.39
N ALA A 12 2.01 -4.48 -14.07
CA ALA A 12 3.32 -3.83 -14.17
C ALA A 12 3.73 -3.23 -12.82
N ILE A 13 2.78 -2.66 -12.07
CA ILE A 13 3.01 -2.14 -10.72
C ILE A 13 3.36 -3.28 -9.76
N VAL A 14 2.64 -4.40 -9.83
CA VAL A 14 2.93 -5.60 -9.03
C VAL A 14 4.32 -6.17 -9.34
N TRP A 15 4.68 -6.24 -10.62
CA TRP A 15 6.00 -6.69 -11.03
C TRP A 15 7.10 -5.73 -10.57
N LEU A 16 6.87 -4.43 -10.67
CA LEU A 16 7.79 -3.39 -10.20
C LEU A 16 7.92 -3.41 -8.67
N ALA A 17 6.84 -3.72 -7.93
CA ALA A 17 6.89 -3.90 -6.48
C ALA A 17 7.70 -5.14 -6.07
N SER A 18 7.69 -6.18 -6.90
CA SER A 18 8.51 -7.37 -6.68
C SER A 18 10.01 -7.11 -6.92
N ASN A 19 10.34 -6.40 -8.00
CA ASN A 19 11.73 -6.23 -8.44
C ASN A 19 12.39 -4.92 -7.96
N TYR A 20 11.62 -3.86 -7.74
CA TYR A 20 12.08 -2.49 -7.46
C TYR A 20 11.27 -1.84 -6.33
N ASP A 21 11.45 -2.38 -5.12
CA ASP A 21 10.77 -1.95 -3.88
C ASP A 21 10.94 -0.44 -3.58
N LYS A 22 12.06 0.18 -3.99
CA LYS A 22 12.39 1.59 -3.67
C LYS A 22 11.96 2.63 -4.72
N LYS A 23 11.43 2.25 -5.88
CA LYS A 23 11.07 3.20 -6.97
C LYS A 23 9.57 3.55 -7.06
N LEU A 24 8.73 2.92 -6.25
CA LEU A 24 7.27 3.13 -6.27
C LEU A 24 6.84 4.14 -5.21
N SER A 25 5.99 5.09 -5.62
CA SER A 25 5.42 6.11 -4.74
C SER A 25 4.39 5.49 -3.77
N LYS A 26 4.27 6.02 -2.54
CA LYS A 26 3.27 5.61 -1.53
C LYS A 26 1.85 5.59 -2.13
N GLN A 27 1.52 6.55 -3.00
CA GLN A 27 0.21 6.62 -3.66
C GLN A 27 -0.04 5.46 -4.63
N GLN A 28 0.98 5.01 -5.36
CA GLN A 28 0.86 3.89 -6.29
C GLN A 28 0.61 2.58 -5.53
N PHE A 29 1.25 2.40 -4.37
CA PHE A 29 0.95 1.26 -3.50
C PHE A 29 -0.49 1.27 -3.04
N LEU A 30 -0.97 2.42 -2.54
CA LEU A 30 -2.33 2.53 -2.00
C LEU A 30 -3.41 2.32 -3.07
N ASN A 31 -3.22 2.91 -4.25
CA ASN A 31 -4.17 2.86 -5.37
C ASN A 31 -4.22 1.47 -6.05
N THR A 32 -3.18 0.64 -5.91
CA THR A 32 -3.15 -0.68 -6.56
C THR A 32 -4.13 -1.66 -5.90
N ASP A 33 -5.07 -2.19 -6.69
CA ASP A 33 -6.01 -3.22 -6.25
C ASP A 33 -5.37 -4.61 -6.26
N ILE A 34 -5.18 -5.16 -5.06
CA ILE A 34 -4.58 -6.48 -4.85
C ILE A 34 -5.50 -7.59 -5.38
N ILE A 35 -6.81 -7.45 -5.19
CA ILE A 35 -7.82 -8.46 -5.54
C ILE A 35 -7.95 -8.60 -7.07
N SER A 36 -8.02 -7.46 -7.77
CA SER A 36 -8.04 -7.44 -9.23
C SER A 36 -6.74 -8.03 -9.79
N SER A 37 -5.59 -7.68 -9.21
CA SER A 37 -4.29 -8.20 -9.62
C SER A 37 -4.15 -9.70 -9.44
N SER A 38 -4.64 -10.27 -8.32
CA SER A 38 -4.57 -11.72 -8.07
C SER A 38 -5.51 -12.51 -8.99
N SER A 39 -6.72 -12.00 -9.25
CA SER A 39 -7.67 -12.58 -10.20
C SER A 39 -7.09 -12.59 -11.62
N LEU A 40 -6.45 -11.49 -12.04
CA LEU A 40 -5.78 -11.40 -13.35
C LEU A 40 -4.62 -12.39 -13.50
N ILE A 41 -3.86 -12.65 -12.43
CA ILE A 41 -2.80 -13.67 -12.46
C ILE A 41 -3.40 -15.07 -12.60
N SER A 42 -4.45 -15.39 -11.82
CA SER A 42 -5.14 -16.68 -11.88
C SER A 42 -5.75 -16.94 -13.26
N GLN A 43 -6.46 -15.95 -13.81
CA GLN A 43 -7.11 -16.04 -15.11
C GLN A 43 -6.09 -16.22 -16.25
N ARG A 44 -4.96 -15.50 -16.21
CA ARG A 44 -3.88 -15.61 -17.21
C ARG A 44 -3.02 -16.87 -17.07
N GLN A 45 -3.06 -17.54 -15.90
CA GLN A 45 -2.41 -18.83 -15.72
C GLN A 45 -3.24 -19.99 -16.33
N LEU A 46 -4.58 -19.89 -16.30
CA LEU A 46 -5.48 -20.90 -16.88
C LEU A 46 -5.76 -20.67 -18.38
N ALA A 47 -5.81 -19.42 -18.84
CA ALA A 47 -6.11 -19.08 -20.22
C ALA A 47 -4.85 -19.19 -21.11
N GLY A 48 -4.42 -20.41 -21.44
CA GLY A 48 -3.25 -20.71 -22.28
C GLY A 48 -3.33 -20.24 -23.75
N LYS A 49 -4.22 -19.30 -24.11
CA LYS A 49 -4.43 -18.82 -25.48
C LYS A 49 -4.77 -17.32 -25.49
N SER A 50 -3.76 -16.47 -25.33
CA SER A 50 -3.57 -15.18 -26.02
C SER A 50 -2.62 -14.29 -25.21
N ALA A 51 -1.56 -13.80 -25.85
CA ALA A 51 -0.57 -12.85 -25.33
C ALA A 51 0.15 -13.25 -24.01
N GLY A 52 1.08 -14.20 -24.12
CA GLY A 52 2.18 -14.36 -23.17
C GLY A 52 1.84 -15.19 -21.93
N THR A 53 1.97 -16.51 -22.06
CA THR A 53 1.90 -17.47 -20.95
C THR A 53 2.73 -16.99 -19.77
N ILE A 54 2.08 -16.77 -18.62
CA ILE A 54 2.79 -16.51 -17.37
C ILE A 54 3.44 -17.82 -16.95
N THR A 55 4.75 -17.92 -17.13
CA THR A 55 5.52 -19.06 -16.62
C THR A 55 5.38 -19.13 -15.10
N LEU A 56 5.40 -20.32 -14.52
CA LEU A 56 5.35 -20.53 -13.07
C LEU A 56 6.38 -19.67 -12.30
N ARG A 57 7.57 -19.46 -12.88
CA ARG A 57 8.59 -18.57 -12.31
C ARG A 57 8.13 -17.12 -12.22
N LEU A 58 7.39 -16.63 -13.23
CA LEU A 58 6.85 -15.28 -13.26
C LEU A 58 5.66 -15.13 -12.30
N SER A 59 4.80 -16.15 -12.16
CA SER A 59 3.71 -16.10 -11.18
C SER A 59 4.23 -16.04 -9.75
N GLY A 60 5.31 -16.74 -9.41
CA GLY A 60 5.98 -16.63 -8.12
C GLY A 60 6.52 -15.21 -7.83
N GLN A 61 7.14 -14.58 -8.83
CA GLN A 61 7.62 -13.19 -8.71
C GLN A 61 6.46 -12.20 -8.54
N LEU A 62 5.36 -12.39 -9.27
CA LEU A 62 4.18 -11.53 -9.15
C LEU A 62 3.48 -11.71 -7.78
N LEU A 63 3.38 -12.94 -7.27
CA LEU A 63 2.85 -13.22 -5.95
C LEU A 63 3.69 -12.54 -4.85
N LEU A 64 5.02 -12.62 -4.95
CA LEU A 64 5.92 -11.91 -4.04
C LEU A 64 5.67 -10.40 -4.07
N GLY A 65 5.47 -9.83 -5.25
CA GLY A 65 5.09 -8.42 -5.42
C GLY A 65 3.80 -8.05 -4.71
N ILE A 66 2.76 -8.88 -4.85
CA ILE A 66 1.47 -8.69 -4.17
C ILE A 66 1.63 -8.71 -2.65
N VAL A 67 2.33 -9.70 -2.11
CA VAL A 67 2.55 -9.84 -0.66
C VAL A 67 3.30 -8.63 -0.10
N ARG A 68 4.31 -8.12 -0.83
CA ARG A 68 5.03 -6.89 -0.45
C ARG A 68 4.14 -5.65 -0.47
N ILE A 69 3.27 -5.50 -1.47
CA ILE A 69 2.29 -4.41 -1.52
C ILE A 69 1.37 -4.48 -0.30
N TYR A 70 0.86 -5.68 0.03
CA TYR A 70 0.02 -5.89 1.20
C TYR A 70 0.73 -5.50 2.51
N LEU A 71 1.97 -5.95 2.71
CA LEU A 71 2.78 -5.62 3.89
C LEU A 71 2.94 -4.10 4.06
N ARG A 72 3.23 -3.37 2.97
CA ARG A 72 3.35 -1.91 3.00
C ARG A 72 2.03 -1.21 3.33
N LYS A 73 0.91 -1.66 2.75
CA LYS A 73 -0.42 -1.11 3.08
C LYS A 73 -0.74 -1.26 4.56
N THR A 74 -0.50 -2.44 5.14
CA THR A 74 -0.73 -2.68 6.57
C THR A 74 0.19 -1.85 7.45
N LYS A 75 1.44 -1.64 7.03
CA LYS A 75 2.36 -0.75 7.74
C LYS A 75 1.87 0.71 7.73
N TYR A 76 1.42 1.20 6.57
CA TYR A 76 0.84 2.54 6.49
C TYR A 76 -0.41 2.67 7.37
N LEU A 77 -1.27 1.66 7.39
CA LEU A 77 -2.44 1.64 8.28
C LEU A 77 -2.05 1.71 9.76
N LEU A 78 -1.03 0.94 10.17
CA LEU A 78 -0.55 0.96 11.55
C LEU A 78 0.00 2.35 11.94
N ASP A 79 0.80 2.95 11.07
CA ASP A 79 1.36 4.28 11.28
C ASP A 79 0.23 5.34 11.40
N ASP A 80 -0.78 5.28 10.52
CA ASP A 80 -1.93 6.20 10.54
C ASP A 80 -2.77 6.04 11.82
N VAL A 81 -2.96 4.80 12.30
CA VAL A 81 -3.67 4.51 13.58
C VAL A 81 -2.87 5.05 14.77
N HIS A 82 -1.55 4.89 14.78
CA HIS A 82 -0.71 5.44 15.83
C HIS A 82 -0.75 6.98 15.86
N GLU A 83 -0.76 7.63 14.69
CA GLU A 83 -0.89 9.08 14.62
C GLU A 83 -2.26 9.55 15.14
N ALA A 84 -3.34 8.86 14.77
CA ALA A 84 -4.69 9.16 15.26
C ALA A 84 -4.80 9.00 16.78
N LEU A 85 -4.26 7.91 17.34
CA LEU A 85 -4.21 7.69 18.79
C LEU A 85 -3.36 8.75 19.51
N TYR A 86 -2.23 9.14 18.91
CA TYR A 86 -1.38 10.18 19.47
C TYR A 86 -2.10 11.52 19.53
N LYS A 87 -2.76 11.94 18.44
CA LYS A 87 -3.57 13.15 18.36
C LYS A 87 -4.72 13.11 19.38
N LEU A 88 -5.44 12.00 19.47
CA LEU A 88 -6.54 11.82 20.41
C LEU A 88 -6.06 11.95 21.87
N LYS A 89 -4.97 11.25 22.23
CA LYS A 89 -4.38 11.34 23.57
C LYS A 89 -3.93 12.76 23.90
N ASN A 90 -3.34 13.47 22.94
CA ASN A 90 -2.95 14.86 23.13
C ASN A 90 -4.17 15.75 23.37
N SER A 91 -5.22 15.64 22.54
CA SER A 91 -6.46 16.40 22.71
C SER A 91 -7.11 16.16 24.08
N PHE A 92 -7.15 14.92 24.56
CA PHE A 92 -7.64 14.61 25.91
C PHE A 92 -6.75 15.18 27.01
N LYS A 93 -5.42 15.16 26.86
CA LYS A 93 -4.51 15.81 27.82
C LYS A 93 -4.71 17.33 27.87
N TYR A 94 -4.92 17.98 26.73
CA TYR A 94 -5.25 19.41 26.69
C TYR A 94 -6.62 19.70 27.29
N ALA A 95 -7.62 18.83 27.07
CA ALA A 95 -8.95 18.97 27.64
C ALA A 95 -9.01 18.72 29.16
N SER A 96 -8.24 17.75 29.68
CA SER A 96 -8.17 17.46 31.13
C SER A 96 -7.18 18.36 31.89
N GLY A 97 -6.20 18.93 31.20
CA GLY A 97 -5.14 19.76 31.78
C GLY A 97 -5.37 21.28 31.66
N ALA A 98 -6.49 21.72 31.11
CA ALA A 98 -6.90 23.13 31.15
C ALA A 98 -7.38 23.50 32.56
N SER A 99 -6.46 23.50 33.54
CA SER A 99 -6.59 24.41 34.65
C SER A 99 -6.51 25.82 34.09
N LEU A 100 -7.54 26.60 34.39
CA LEU A 100 -7.66 28.04 34.21
C LEU A 100 -6.29 28.72 34.06
N GLY A 101 -6.06 29.37 32.92
CA GLY A 101 -4.92 30.27 32.75
C GLY A 101 -4.86 31.25 33.91
N PRO A 102 -3.67 31.72 34.31
CA PRO A 102 -3.51 32.54 35.49
C PRO A 102 -4.39 33.78 35.33
N SER A 103 -5.19 34.05 36.36
CA SER A 103 -5.90 35.30 36.55
C SER A 103 -4.97 36.44 36.15
N ILE A 104 -5.30 37.14 35.07
CA ILE A 104 -4.61 38.36 34.68
C ILE A 104 -5.07 39.45 35.65
N THR A 105 -4.65 39.36 36.91
CA THR A 105 -4.59 40.50 37.82
C THR A 105 -3.27 41.22 37.54
N SER A 106 -3.32 42.24 36.68
CA SER A 106 -2.39 43.37 36.79
C SER A 106 -2.97 44.60 36.11
N VAL A 107 -3.14 45.63 36.95
CA VAL A 107 -3.43 47.05 36.71
C VAL A 107 -4.91 47.41 36.57
#